data_AF-A0A0F8Z373-F1
#
_entry.id   AF-A0A0F8Z373-F1
#
_cell.length_a   1.000
_cell.length_b   1.000
_cell.length_c   1.000
_cell.angle_alpha   90.00
_cell.angle_beta   90.00
_cell.angle_gamma   90.00
#
_symmetry.space_group_name_H-M   'P 1'
#
loop_
_entity.id
_entity.type
_entity.pdbx_description
1 polymer ?
#
loop_
_entity_poly.entity_id
_entity_poly.type
_entity_poly.pdbx_seq_one_letter_code
_entity_poly.pdbx_strand_id
1 'polypeptide(L)'
;LDQRHVQDASAAATGKGQIVTTVCTAKLLSPTEVLVTGPPALWEWREAQTVAVPGAQFTPRYKRGQWNGLYTPGRWCRKTAGEQWEMRCSLGLLGRLRRAMAVRLIGAGETIYAFPTTHPAFAKLRDYQRKALRKAVDKEWGRIALATNAGKGAVIALLAEFAATIGVPVLILCDELAVFDALEGELEEWAGIIPGRVGQGVRTPPSDPVVLAMVPTLARRLRARAGQRSGPAKAKALEWCNWVGERGMLLLDEADKAKERIQKPTGIGASG
;
A
#
# COMPACT_ATOMS: atom_id res chain seq x y z
N LEU A 1 36.59 -13.53 -36.16
CA LEU A 1 37.39 -14.22 -35.13
C LEU A 1 36.87 -13.69 -33.80
N ASP A 2 35.87 -14.26 -33.13
CA ASP A 2 35.58 -15.66 -32.87
C ASP A 2 34.05 -15.82 -32.70
N GLN A 3 33.43 -16.65 -33.53
CA GLN A 3 32.02 -17.04 -33.46
C GLN A 3 32.01 -18.53 -33.14
N ARG A 4 31.73 -18.95 -31.91
CA ARG A 4 31.50 -20.37 -31.58
C ARG A 4 30.47 -20.58 -30.48
N HIS A 5 29.46 -21.36 -30.85
CA HIS A 5 28.59 -22.21 -30.03
C HIS A 5 27.59 -21.55 -29.07
N VAL A 6 26.43 -21.21 -29.61
CA VAL A 6 25.14 -21.53 -28.97
C VAL A 6 24.22 -22.11 -30.04
N GLN A 7 24.20 -23.43 -30.15
CA GLN A 7 23.21 -24.17 -30.94
C GLN A 7 22.62 -25.27 -30.07
N ASP A 8 21.30 -25.37 -30.16
CA ASP A 8 20.46 -26.57 -29.99
C ASP A 8 20.14 -27.07 -28.59
N ALA A 9 19.03 -26.52 -28.06
CA ALA A 9 18.04 -27.30 -27.31
C ALA A 9 16.64 -26.65 -27.43
N SER A 10 16.04 -26.70 -28.62
CA SER A 10 14.62 -26.36 -28.82
C SER A 10 14.00 -27.31 -29.84
N ALA A 11 13.48 -28.44 -29.35
CA ALA A 11 12.41 -29.22 -29.99
C ALA A 11 12.06 -30.43 -29.11
N ALA A 12 11.07 -30.30 -28.23
CA ALA A 12 10.18 -31.41 -27.84
C ALA A 12 9.02 -30.88 -26.99
N ALA A 13 7.82 -31.38 -27.27
CA ALA A 13 6.54 -31.18 -26.57
C ALA A 13 5.65 -30.00 -27.02
N THR A 14 5.29 -29.96 -28.30
CA THR A 14 4.00 -29.42 -28.75
C THR A 14 2.86 -30.44 -28.48
N GLY A 15 2.69 -30.81 -27.22
CA GLY A 15 1.40 -31.27 -26.75
C GLY A 15 0.54 -30.02 -26.56
N LYS A 16 -0.50 -29.83 -27.40
CA LYS A 16 -1.59 -28.88 -27.10
C LYS A 16 -2.40 -29.42 -25.91
N GLY A 17 -1.74 -29.53 -24.76
CA GLY A 17 -2.40 -29.64 -23.49
C GLY A 17 -3.17 -28.35 -23.32
N GLN A 18 -4.50 -28.47 -23.23
CA GLN A 18 -5.37 -27.39 -22.84
C GLN A 18 -4.79 -26.85 -21.53
N ILE A 19 -4.13 -25.68 -21.57
CA ILE A 19 -3.60 -25.03 -20.38
C ILE A 19 -4.86 -24.62 -19.61
N VAL A 20 -5.33 -25.50 -18.73
CA VAL A 20 -6.29 -25.16 -17.70
C VAL A 20 -5.60 -24.08 -16.89
N THR A 21 -5.84 -22.84 -17.29
CA THR A 21 -5.25 -21.67 -16.66
C THR A 21 -6.03 -21.51 -15.39
N THR A 22 -5.53 -22.11 -14.31
CA THR A 22 -6.24 -22.13 -13.05
C THR A 22 -6.40 -20.69 -12.57
N VAL A 23 -7.64 -20.21 -12.52
CA VAL A 23 -7.96 -18.81 -12.22
C VAL A 23 -8.16 -18.65 -10.73
N CYS A 24 -7.44 -17.70 -10.12
CA CYS A 24 -7.73 -17.21 -8.78
C CYS A 24 -8.89 -16.21 -8.84
N THR A 25 -9.76 -16.23 -7.83
CA THR A 25 -10.80 -15.22 -7.63
C THR A 25 -10.44 -14.34 -6.44
N ALA A 26 -10.40 -13.03 -6.63
CA ALA A 26 -10.26 -12.06 -5.55
C ALA A 26 -11.62 -11.45 -5.24
N LYS A 27 -12.04 -11.49 -3.98
CA LYS A 27 -13.22 -10.79 -3.47
C LYS A 27 -12.77 -9.64 -2.59
N LEU A 28 -13.27 -8.43 -2.85
CA LEU A 28 -13.01 -7.29 -2.00
C LEU A 28 -13.69 -7.50 -0.62
N LEU A 29 -12.92 -7.42 0.46
CA LEU A 29 -13.44 -7.50 1.83
C LEU A 29 -13.62 -6.10 2.45
N SER A 30 -12.72 -5.20 2.09
CA SER A 30 -12.71 -3.79 2.46
C SER A 30 -11.94 -3.00 1.39
N PRO A 31 -11.92 -1.66 1.42
CA PRO A 31 -11.11 -0.87 0.50
C PRO A 31 -9.61 -1.24 0.48
N THR A 32 -9.09 -1.85 1.56
CA THR A 32 -7.66 -2.19 1.69
C THR A 32 -7.38 -3.69 1.74
N GLU A 33 -8.40 -4.54 1.90
CA GLU A 33 -8.24 -5.99 2.03
C GLU A 33 -9.06 -6.77 1.00
N VAL A 34 -8.48 -7.86 0.52
CA VAL A 34 -9.09 -8.82 -0.39
C VAL A 34 -8.94 -10.23 0.13
N LEU A 35 -9.91 -11.08 -0.19
CA LEU A 35 -9.84 -12.53 -0.04
C LEU A 35 -9.56 -13.12 -1.41
N VAL A 36 -8.41 -13.74 -1.59
CA VAL A 36 -8.06 -14.46 -2.81
C VAL A 36 -8.28 -15.94 -2.58
N THR A 37 -9.07 -16.58 -3.44
CA THR A 37 -9.29 -18.03 -3.46
C THR A 37 -8.70 -18.59 -4.74
N GLY A 38 -7.98 -19.71 -4.65
CA GLY A 38 -7.28 -20.30 -5.79
C GLY A 38 -6.73 -21.70 -5.54
N PRO A 39 -5.95 -22.24 -6.48
CA PRO A 39 -5.30 -23.55 -6.35
C PRO A 39 -4.10 -23.54 -5.38
N PRO A 40 -3.43 -24.69 -5.14
CA PRO A 40 -2.23 -24.76 -4.30
C PRO A 40 -1.11 -23.81 -4.71
N ALA A 41 -1.01 -23.46 -5.99
CA ALA A 41 -0.07 -22.47 -6.51
C ALA A 41 -0.21 -21.08 -5.83
N LEU A 42 -1.36 -20.74 -5.25
CA LEU A 42 -1.54 -19.51 -4.46
C LEU A 42 -0.69 -19.53 -3.18
N TRP A 43 -0.66 -20.66 -2.48
CA TRP A 43 0.17 -20.84 -1.29
C TRP A 43 1.65 -20.88 -1.65
N GLU A 44 2.03 -21.62 -2.70
CA GLU A 44 3.41 -21.69 -3.19
C GLU A 44 3.93 -20.31 -3.58
N TRP A 45 3.12 -19.53 -4.29
CA TRP A 45 3.45 -18.15 -4.61
C TRP A 45 3.69 -17.32 -3.34
N ARG A 46 2.80 -17.42 -2.34
CA ARG A 46 2.95 -16.69 -1.08
C ARG A 46 4.26 -17.04 -0.38
N GLU A 47 4.59 -18.31 -0.28
CA GLU A 47 5.84 -18.77 0.34
C GLU A 47 7.07 -18.28 -0.44
N ALA A 48 7.03 -18.32 -1.78
CA ALA A 48 8.10 -17.81 -2.62
C ALA A 48 8.30 -16.28 -2.53
N GLN A 49 7.29 -15.54 -2.05
CA GLN A 49 7.40 -14.11 -1.77
C GLN A 49 7.80 -13.80 -0.32
N THR A 50 8.04 -14.81 0.51
CA THR A 50 8.56 -14.64 1.87
C THR A 50 9.99 -14.11 1.83
N VAL A 51 10.28 -13.05 2.59
CA VAL A 51 11.61 -12.43 2.63
C VAL A 51 12.08 -12.24 4.07
N ALA A 52 13.39 -12.32 4.28
CA ALA A 52 14.00 -11.97 5.56
C ALA A 52 13.81 -10.47 5.83
N VAL A 53 13.40 -10.11 7.05
CA VAL A 53 13.30 -8.72 7.47
C VAL A 53 14.65 -8.25 8.02
N PRO A 54 15.28 -7.24 7.41
CA PRO A 54 16.54 -6.71 7.91
C PRO A 54 16.46 -6.28 9.38
N GLY A 55 17.40 -6.75 10.19
CA GLY A 55 17.47 -6.42 11.62
C GLY A 55 16.45 -7.15 12.50
N ALA A 56 15.70 -8.12 11.96
CA ALA A 56 14.73 -8.90 12.74
C ALA A 56 15.34 -9.51 14.01
N GLN A 57 16.60 -9.97 13.94
CA GLN A 57 17.34 -10.56 15.05
C GLN A 57 17.50 -9.63 16.26
N PHE A 58 17.43 -8.32 16.05
CA PHE A 58 17.52 -7.34 17.13
C PHE A 58 16.17 -7.08 17.82
N THR A 59 15.06 -7.54 17.24
CA THR A 59 13.72 -7.31 17.78
C THR A 59 13.43 -8.21 19.00
N PRO A 60 12.68 -7.72 20.01
CA PRO A 60 12.28 -8.56 21.14
C PRO A 60 11.48 -9.81 20.75
N ARG A 61 10.68 -9.73 19.67
CA ARG A 61 9.87 -10.87 19.20
C ARG A 61 10.74 -12.00 18.66
N TYR A 62 11.77 -11.67 17.89
CA TYR A 62 12.74 -12.65 17.41
C TYR A 62 13.52 -13.27 18.58
N LYS A 63 14.06 -12.43 19.46
CA LYS A 63 14.82 -12.87 20.65
C LYS A 63 14.02 -13.78 21.58
N ARG A 64 12.69 -13.65 21.61
CA ARG A 64 11.76 -14.50 22.40
C ARG A 64 11.19 -15.69 21.61
N GLY A 65 11.64 -15.94 20.38
CA GLY A 65 11.12 -17.02 19.53
C GLY A 65 9.67 -16.84 19.04
N GLN A 66 9.08 -15.66 19.21
CA GLN A 66 7.69 -15.36 18.82
C GLN A 66 7.55 -14.93 17.35
N TRP A 67 8.68 -14.80 16.65
CA TRP A 67 8.75 -14.45 15.25
C TRP A 67 10.09 -14.94 14.67
N ASN A 68 10.04 -15.61 13.52
CA ASN A 68 11.23 -16.15 12.83
C ASN A 68 11.99 -15.11 12.00
N GLY A 69 11.57 -13.84 12.02
CA GLY A 69 12.23 -12.77 11.27
C GLY A 69 11.89 -12.73 9.77
N LEU A 70 10.93 -13.54 9.33
CA LEU A 70 10.45 -13.52 7.96
C LEU A 70 9.18 -12.67 7.82
N TYR A 71 9.08 -11.92 6.72
CA TYR A 71 7.84 -11.30 6.26
C TYR A 71 7.26 -12.16 5.15
N THR A 72 6.07 -12.67 5.36
CA THR A 72 5.29 -13.37 4.34
C THR A 72 4.10 -12.51 3.95
N PRO A 73 3.84 -12.25 2.65
CA PRO A 73 2.70 -11.46 2.24
C PRO A 73 1.38 -12.16 2.57
N GLY A 74 0.35 -11.35 2.82
CA GLY A 74 -0.95 -11.83 3.30
C GLY A 74 -1.00 -11.94 4.82
N ARG A 75 -2.18 -11.65 5.37
CA ARG A 75 -2.48 -11.78 6.79
C ARG A 75 -2.53 -13.23 7.23
N TRP A 76 -3.08 -14.09 6.38
CA TRP A 76 -3.09 -15.54 6.52
C TRP A 76 -3.30 -16.19 5.16
N CYS A 77 -2.88 -17.45 5.04
CA CYS A 77 -3.20 -18.31 3.91
C CYS A 77 -3.48 -19.73 4.45
N ARG A 78 -4.61 -20.32 4.05
CA ARG A 78 -5.06 -21.61 4.57
C ARG A 78 -5.68 -22.45 3.47
N LYS A 79 -5.55 -23.76 3.58
CA LYS A 79 -6.28 -24.72 2.76
C LYS A 79 -7.76 -24.69 3.17
N THR A 80 -8.66 -24.69 2.19
CA THR A 80 -10.11 -24.84 2.37
C THR A 80 -10.54 -26.25 1.95
N ALA A 81 -11.85 -26.51 1.82
CA ALA A 81 -12.33 -27.81 1.37
C ALA A 81 -11.78 -28.17 -0.02
N GLY A 82 -11.34 -29.42 -0.20
CA GLY A 82 -10.71 -29.88 -1.44
C GLY A 82 -9.27 -29.37 -1.62
N GLU A 83 -8.88 -29.07 -2.86
CA GLU A 83 -7.54 -28.55 -3.21
C GLU A 83 -7.50 -27.01 -3.34
N GLN A 84 -8.43 -26.32 -2.69
CA GLN A 84 -8.48 -24.87 -2.72
C GLN A 84 -7.73 -24.24 -1.55
N TRP A 85 -7.19 -23.05 -1.80
CA TRP A 85 -6.51 -22.22 -0.83
C TRP A 85 -7.15 -20.84 -0.81
N GLU A 86 -7.27 -20.29 0.40
CA GLU A 86 -7.67 -18.92 0.64
C GLU A 86 -6.51 -18.12 1.21
N MET A 87 -6.31 -16.91 0.71
CA MET A 87 -5.36 -15.94 1.23
C MET A 87 -6.08 -14.61 1.48
N ARG A 88 -6.10 -14.15 2.73
CA ARG A 88 -6.50 -12.77 3.03
C ARG A 88 -5.28 -11.87 2.95
N CYS A 89 -5.28 -10.90 2.06
CA CYS A 89 -4.14 -10.01 1.85
C CYS A 89 -4.58 -8.57 1.58
N SER A 90 -3.61 -7.64 1.55
CA SER A 90 -3.91 -6.26 1.15
C SER A 90 -4.23 -6.19 -0.34
N LEU A 91 -5.11 -5.26 -0.73
CA LEU A 91 -5.46 -5.00 -2.12
C LEU A 91 -4.23 -4.72 -2.99
N GLY A 92 -3.24 -3.98 -2.47
CA GLY A 92 -1.99 -3.66 -3.16
C GLY A 92 -1.14 -4.88 -3.55
N LEU A 93 -1.39 -6.07 -2.98
CA LEU A 93 -0.74 -7.31 -3.41
C LEU A 93 -1.33 -7.89 -4.69
N LEU A 94 -2.56 -7.52 -5.08
CA LEU A 94 -3.20 -8.04 -6.29
C LEU A 94 -2.39 -7.74 -7.56
N GLY A 95 -1.76 -6.56 -7.65
CA GLY A 95 -0.92 -6.22 -8.80
C GLY A 95 0.28 -7.16 -8.95
N ARG A 96 0.90 -7.58 -7.84
CA ARG A 96 1.98 -8.58 -7.87
C ARG A 96 1.44 -9.97 -8.21
N LEU A 97 0.30 -10.33 -7.64
CA LEU A 97 -0.33 -11.62 -7.86
C LEU A 97 -0.76 -11.80 -9.33
N ARG A 98 -1.39 -10.78 -9.92
CA ARG A 98 -1.80 -10.75 -11.34
C ARG A 98 -0.64 -10.90 -12.33
N ARG A 99 0.60 -10.59 -11.91
CA ARG A 99 1.80 -10.84 -12.74
C ARG A 99 2.26 -12.30 -12.72
N ALA A 100 1.88 -13.05 -11.68
CA ALA A 100 2.28 -14.44 -11.51
C ALA A 100 1.16 -15.43 -11.89
N MET A 101 -0.10 -15.03 -11.78
CA MET A 101 -1.27 -15.88 -12.05
C MET A 101 -2.48 -15.07 -12.49
N ALA A 102 -3.43 -15.72 -13.17
CA ALA A 102 -4.69 -15.11 -13.56
C ALA A 102 -5.56 -14.86 -12.32
N VAL A 103 -5.89 -13.59 -12.04
CA VAL A 103 -6.74 -13.20 -10.90
C VAL A 103 -7.93 -12.38 -11.38
N ARG A 104 -9.14 -12.91 -11.21
CA ARG A 104 -10.40 -12.20 -11.46
C ARG A 104 -10.86 -11.51 -10.18
N LEU A 105 -10.98 -10.18 -10.20
CA LEU A 105 -11.58 -9.42 -9.09
C LEU A 105 -13.10 -9.42 -9.24
N ILE A 106 -13.81 -9.81 -8.18
CA ILE A 106 -15.27 -9.86 -8.11
C ILE A 106 -15.74 -8.69 -7.24
N GLY A 107 -16.68 -7.90 -7.77
CA GLY A 107 -17.32 -6.81 -7.03
C GLY A 107 -16.66 -5.43 -7.18
N ALA A 108 -15.78 -5.24 -8.17
CA ALA A 108 -15.35 -3.90 -8.57
C ALA A 108 -16.38 -3.32 -9.57
N GLY A 109 -17.00 -2.19 -9.24
CA GLY A 109 -17.87 -1.48 -10.18
C GLY A 109 -17.07 -0.87 -11.33
N GLU A 110 -17.63 -0.85 -12.54
CA GLU A 110 -16.96 -0.41 -13.77
C GLU A 110 -16.77 1.13 -13.88
N THR A 111 -17.25 1.92 -12.93
CA THR A 111 -17.59 3.33 -13.17
C THR A 111 -16.62 4.39 -12.67
N ILE A 112 -15.34 4.09 -12.46
CA ILE A 112 -14.39 5.03 -11.80
C ILE A 112 -13.42 5.75 -12.77
N TYR A 113 -13.46 5.47 -14.07
CA TYR A 113 -12.38 5.88 -14.99
C TYR A 113 -12.53 7.26 -15.67
N ALA A 114 -13.66 7.97 -15.52
CA ALA A 114 -13.89 9.23 -16.25
C ALA A 114 -13.27 10.48 -15.59
N PHE A 115 -12.98 10.43 -14.29
CA PHE A 115 -12.57 11.61 -13.51
C PHE A 115 -11.32 12.34 -14.04
N PRO A 116 -10.22 11.64 -14.42
CA PRO A 116 -9.03 12.35 -14.87
C PRO A 116 -9.28 13.20 -16.11
N THR A 117 -10.24 12.86 -16.96
CA THR A 117 -10.45 13.59 -18.23
C THR A 117 -11.42 14.75 -18.13
N THR A 118 -12.26 14.81 -17.09
CA THR A 118 -13.31 15.83 -16.95
C THR A 118 -12.96 16.92 -15.94
N HIS A 119 -11.95 16.72 -15.09
CA HIS A 119 -11.59 17.69 -14.05
C HIS A 119 -10.95 18.97 -14.65
N PRO A 120 -11.41 20.19 -14.31
CA PRO A 120 -10.88 21.43 -14.90
C PRO A 120 -9.38 21.63 -14.69
N ALA A 121 -8.84 21.22 -13.55
CA ALA A 121 -7.41 21.35 -13.27
C ALA A 121 -6.55 20.32 -14.04
N PHE A 122 -7.14 19.27 -14.61
CA PHE A 122 -6.39 18.28 -15.38
C PHE A 122 -5.73 18.88 -16.63
N ALA A 123 -6.40 19.85 -17.27
CA ALA A 123 -5.86 20.55 -18.42
C ALA A 123 -4.61 21.38 -18.06
N LYS A 124 -4.51 21.85 -16.81
CA LYS A 124 -3.38 22.64 -16.30
C LYS A 124 -2.14 21.80 -15.97
N LEU A 125 -2.30 20.49 -15.80
CA LEU A 125 -1.17 19.58 -15.53
C LEU A 125 -0.22 19.46 -16.73
N ARG A 126 1.06 19.23 -16.46
CA ARG A 126 2.05 18.84 -17.49
C ARG A 126 1.78 17.42 -17.98
N ASP A 127 2.27 17.07 -19.18
CA ASP A 127 2.02 15.75 -19.79
C ASP A 127 2.40 14.56 -18.90
N TYR A 128 3.55 14.65 -18.23
CA TYR A 128 4.01 13.59 -17.36
C TYR A 128 3.16 13.48 -16.08
N GLN A 129 2.60 14.59 -15.56
CA GLN A 129 1.68 14.59 -14.42
C GLN A 129 0.33 13.96 -14.82
N ARG A 130 -0.21 14.35 -15.99
CA ARG A 130 -1.42 13.73 -16.56
C ARG A 130 -1.27 12.21 -16.71
N LYS A 131 -0.13 11.78 -17.26
CA LYS A 131 0.20 10.36 -17.41
C LYS A 131 0.35 9.66 -16.06
N ALA A 132 0.93 10.32 -15.06
CA ALA A 132 1.05 9.77 -13.71
C ALA A 132 -0.31 9.59 -13.05
N LEU A 133 -1.18 10.61 -13.11
CA LEU A 133 -2.53 10.57 -12.54
C LEU A 133 -3.35 9.43 -13.16
N ARG A 134 -3.42 9.35 -14.50
CA ARG A 134 -4.13 8.27 -15.20
C ARG A 134 -3.61 6.90 -14.78
N LYS A 135 -2.28 6.72 -14.77
CA LYS A 135 -1.68 5.46 -14.33
C LYS A 135 -2.00 5.11 -12.89
N ALA A 136 -2.07 6.08 -11.97
CA ALA A 136 -2.45 5.80 -10.59
C ALA A 136 -3.91 5.33 -10.50
N VAL A 137 -4.83 6.00 -11.19
CA VAL A 137 -6.24 5.59 -11.24
C VAL A 137 -6.38 4.20 -11.86
N ASP A 138 -5.70 3.94 -12.98
CA ASP A 138 -5.77 2.66 -13.69
C ASP A 138 -5.15 1.49 -12.92
N LYS A 139 -4.07 1.75 -12.16
CA LYS A 139 -3.33 0.70 -11.44
C LYS A 139 -3.80 0.51 -10.01
N GLU A 140 -4.53 1.46 -9.44
CA GLU A 140 -5.02 1.54 -8.05
C GLU A 140 -3.91 1.58 -6.98
N TRP A 141 -2.78 0.92 -7.22
CA TRP A 141 -1.64 0.80 -6.32
C TRP A 141 -0.32 0.86 -7.10
N GLY A 142 0.66 1.58 -6.55
CA GLY A 142 2.00 1.59 -7.09
C GLY A 142 2.86 2.72 -6.54
N ARG A 143 4.01 2.91 -7.18
CA ARG A 143 4.89 4.05 -6.94
C ARG A 143 4.92 4.93 -8.18
N ILE A 144 4.61 6.20 -8.00
CA ILE A 144 4.82 7.24 -8.99
C ILE A 144 6.17 7.89 -8.68
N ALA A 145 7.14 7.74 -9.58
CA ALA A 145 8.42 8.41 -9.46
C ALA A 145 8.37 9.73 -10.24
N LEU A 146 8.32 10.84 -9.50
CA LEU A 146 8.42 12.20 -10.02
C LEU A 146 9.61 12.88 -9.34
N ALA A 147 10.33 13.72 -10.08
CA ALA A 147 11.40 14.54 -9.48
C ALA A 147 10.82 15.53 -8.47
N THR A 148 11.63 15.99 -7.50
CA THR A 148 11.19 16.89 -6.42
C THR A 148 10.48 18.15 -6.94
N ASN A 149 10.96 18.72 -8.05
CA ASN A 149 10.41 19.92 -8.68
C ASN A 149 9.41 19.64 -9.82
N ALA A 150 8.95 18.39 -9.94
CA ALA A 150 8.04 17.98 -11.01
C ALA A 150 6.57 18.32 -10.72
N GLY A 151 6.25 18.95 -9.58
CA GLY A 151 4.88 19.25 -9.18
C GLY A 151 4.12 18.00 -8.73
N LYS A 152 4.71 17.21 -7.83
CA LYS A 152 4.07 16.01 -7.26
C LYS A 152 2.83 16.36 -6.41
N GLY A 153 2.79 17.55 -5.79
CA GLY A 153 1.68 18.06 -4.99
C GLY A 153 0.36 18.06 -5.76
N ALA A 154 0.33 18.70 -6.93
CA ALA A 154 -0.79 18.66 -7.87
C ALA A 154 -1.33 17.25 -8.17
N VAL A 155 -0.45 16.25 -8.36
CA VAL A 155 -0.88 14.86 -8.62
C VAL A 155 -1.50 14.23 -7.37
N ILE A 156 -0.91 14.47 -6.19
CA ILE A 156 -1.44 14.00 -4.90
C ILE A 156 -2.81 14.63 -4.63
N ALA A 157 -2.96 15.92 -4.85
CA ALA A 157 -4.20 16.66 -4.62
C ALA A 157 -5.35 16.12 -5.48
N LEU A 158 -5.12 15.94 -6.78
CA LEU A 158 -6.14 15.42 -7.70
C LEU A 158 -6.46 13.94 -7.46
N LEU A 159 -5.51 13.14 -6.97
CA LEU A 159 -5.80 11.77 -6.51
C LEU A 159 -6.66 11.77 -5.24
N ALA A 160 -6.40 12.70 -4.32
CA ALA A 160 -7.17 12.82 -3.10
C ALA A 160 -8.62 13.25 -3.39
N GLU A 161 -8.80 14.23 -4.28
CA GLU A 161 -10.12 14.68 -4.74
C GLU A 161 -10.89 13.57 -5.47
N PHE A 162 -10.21 12.86 -6.38
CA PHE A 162 -10.78 11.72 -7.07
C PHE A 162 -11.36 10.71 -6.08
N ALA A 163 -10.56 10.30 -5.10
CA ALA A 163 -10.97 9.34 -4.10
C ALA A 163 -12.10 9.88 -3.22
N ALA A 164 -12.03 11.13 -2.77
CA ALA A 164 -13.09 11.76 -1.98
C ALA A 164 -14.42 11.83 -2.74
N THR A 165 -14.39 12.15 -4.04
CA THR A 165 -15.57 12.24 -4.92
C THR A 165 -16.31 10.91 -5.03
N ILE A 166 -15.59 9.79 -4.98
CA ILE A 166 -16.15 8.44 -5.02
C ILE A 166 -16.40 7.85 -3.62
N GLY A 167 -16.34 8.67 -2.58
CA GLY A 167 -16.59 8.27 -1.20
C GLY A 167 -15.50 7.41 -0.57
N VAL A 168 -14.27 7.46 -1.09
CA VAL A 168 -13.11 6.74 -0.56
C VAL A 168 -12.30 7.66 0.35
N PRO A 169 -12.26 7.41 1.68
CA PRO A 169 -11.49 8.25 2.59
C PRO A 169 -9.98 8.15 2.32
N VAL A 170 -9.32 9.30 2.25
CA VAL A 170 -7.91 9.45 1.90
C VAL A 170 -7.09 9.80 3.13
N LEU A 171 -5.93 9.16 3.25
CA LEU A 171 -4.88 9.52 4.18
C LEU A 171 -3.61 9.86 3.41
N ILE A 172 -3.17 11.11 3.51
CA ILE A 172 -1.94 11.61 2.93
C ILE A 172 -0.89 11.65 4.04
N LEU A 173 0.26 11.04 3.79
CA LEU A 173 1.37 10.94 4.74
C LEU A 173 2.57 11.72 4.23
N CYS A 174 3.15 12.54 5.10
CA CYS A 174 4.42 13.19 4.89
C CYS A 174 5.31 13.09 6.13
N ASP A 175 6.61 13.34 5.98
CA ASP A 175 7.60 13.19 7.06
C ASP A 175 8.09 14.52 7.64
N GLU A 176 7.89 15.62 6.92
CA GLU A 176 8.45 16.95 7.23
C GLU A 176 7.35 18.01 7.31
N LEU A 177 7.49 18.97 8.23
CA LEU A 177 6.50 20.04 8.43
C LEU A 177 6.38 20.94 7.20
N ALA A 178 7.51 21.30 6.56
CA ALA A 178 7.48 22.10 5.33
C ALA A 178 6.72 21.40 4.20
N VAL A 179 6.82 20.07 4.10
CA VAL A 179 6.06 19.27 3.13
C VAL A 179 4.59 19.20 3.53
N PHE A 180 4.28 19.12 4.82
CA PHE A 180 2.91 19.18 5.33
C PHE A 180 2.22 20.48 4.90
N ASP A 181 2.83 21.63 5.20
CA ASP A 181 2.26 22.93 4.88
C ASP A 181 2.13 23.14 3.36
N ALA A 182 3.14 22.70 2.59
CA ALA A 182 3.09 22.76 1.13
C ALA A 182 1.99 21.88 0.53
N LEU A 183 1.82 20.64 1.01
CA LEU A 183 0.77 19.74 0.52
C LEU A 183 -0.63 20.25 0.87
N GLU A 184 -0.79 20.92 2.00
CA GLU A 184 -2.04 21.57 2.33
C GLU A 184 -2.39 22.68 1.32
N GLY A 185 -1.44 23.56 1.01
CA GLY A 185 -1.63 24.59 -0.01
C GLY A 185 -1.93 24.00 -1.39
N GLU A 186 -1.26 22.90 -1.77
CA GLU A 186 -1.52 22.20 -3.03
C GLU A 186 -2.91 21.56 -3.09
N LEU A 187 -3.43 21.05 -1.96
CA LEU A 187 -4.80 20.50 -1.87
C LEU A 187 -5.85 21.59 -2.06
N GLU A 188 -5.63 22.76 -1.46
CA GLU A 188 -6.51 23.91 -1.63
C GLU A 188 -6.44 24.47 -3.07
N GLU A 189 -5.24 24.64 -3.61
CA GLU A 189 -5.03 25.20 -4.96
C GLU A 189 -5.58 24.30 -6.07
N TRP A 190 -5.26 23.01 -6.05
CA TRP A 190 -5.54 22.11 -7.17
C TRP A 190 -6.90 21.43 -7.09
N ALA A 191 -7.41 21.24 -5.87
CA ALA A 191 -8.64 20.49 -5.62
C ALA A 191 -9.68 21.26 -4.80
N GLY A 192 -9.37 22.46 -4.29
CA GLY A 192 -10.29 23.19 -3.40
C GLY A 192 -10.57 22.46 -2.09
N ILE A 193 -9.69 21.54 -1.67
CA ILE A 193 -9.87 20.71 -0.49
C ILE A 193 -9.13 21.32 0.68
N ILE A 194 -9.84 21.56 1.78
CA ILE A 194 -9.24 21.83 3.10
C ILE A 194 -9.14 20.49 3.83
N PRO A 195 -7.95 19.89 3.98
CA PRO A 195 -7.83 18.57 4.58
C PRO A 195 -7.99 18.61 6.10
N GLY A 196 -8.53 17.53 6.67
CA GLY A 196 -8.37 17.25 8.09
C GLY A 196 -6.90 17.10 8.43
N ARG A 197 -6.48 17.53 9.63
CA ARG A 197 -5.07 17.53 10.03
C ARG A 197 -4.79 16.50 11.12
N VAL A 198 -3.68 15.78 11.03
CA VAL A 198 -3.09 15.02 12.14
C VAL A 198 -1.72 15.62 12.48
N GLY A 199 -1.79 16.79 13.13
CA GLY A 199 -0.64 17.55 13.61
C GLY A 199 -0.39 17.42 15.11
N GLN A 200 0.47 18.30 15.65
CA GLN A 200 0.60 18.44 17.09
C GLN A 200 -0.72 18.91 17.69
N GLY A 201 -1.12 18.35 18.83
CA GLY A 201 -2.36 18.74 19.54
C GLY A 201 -3.62 17.96 19.15
N VAL A 202 -3.69 17.34 17.96
CA VAL A 202 -4.87 16.56 17.53
C VAL A 202 -4.93 15.25 18.31
N ARG A 203 -5.93 15.11 19.19
CA ARG A 203 -6.07 13.96 20.13
C ARG A 203 -7.01 12.88 19.62
N THR A 204 -7.99 13.24 18.81
CA THR A 204 -8.98 12.36 18.21
C THR A 204 -8.74 12.24 16.71
N PRO A 205 -9.06 11.09 16.09
CA PRO A 205 -8.94 10.98 14.65
C PRO A 205 -9.93 11.92 13.93
N PRO A 206 -9.49 12.67 12.89
CA PRO A 206 -10.38 13.55 12.13
C PRO A 206 -11.41 12.75 11.32
N SER A 207 -12.63 13.27 11.17
CA SER A 207 -13.70 12.66 10.35
C SER A 207 -13.65 13.07 8.88
N ASP A 208 -12.72 13.97 8.51
CA ASP A 208 -12.63 14.50 7.16
C ASP A 208 -12.38 13.41 6.11
N PRO A 209 -12.95 13.57 4.89
CA PRO A 209 -12.76 12.61 3.81
C PRO A 209 -11.30 12.56 3.36
N VAL A 210 -10.61 13.70 3.35
CA VAL A 210 -9.17 13.79 3.08
C VAL A 210 -8.46 14.26 4.33
N VAL A 211 -7.48 13.48 4.79
CA VAL A 211 -6.68 13.80 5.97
C VAL A 211 -5.21 13.82 5.63
N LEU A 212 -4.52 14.90 6.01
CA LEU A 212 -3.08 15.03 5.93
C LEU A 212 -2.46 14.77 7.32
N ALA A 213 -1.47 13.87 7.36
CA ALA A 213 -0.86 13.43 8.61
C ALA A 213 0.66 13.35 8.50
N MET A 214 1.35 13.82 9.55
CA MET A 214 2.77 13.57 9.69
C MET A 214 3.02 12.15 10.21
N VAL A 215 3.88 11.39 9.53
CA VAL A 215 4.24 10.02 9.90
C VAL A 215 4.73 9.92 11.36
N PRO A 216 5.62 10.79 11.89
CA PRO A 216 6.04 10.74 13.30
C PRO A 216 4.87 10.93 14.29
N THR A 217 3.91 11.79 13.96
CA THR A 217 2.75 12.06 14.81
C THR A 217 1.82 10.86 14.82
N LEU A 218 1.45 10.35 13.65
CA LEU A 218 0.59 9.18 13.54
C LEU A 218 1.22 7.94 14.18
N ALA A 219 2.52 7.72 13.97
CA ALA A 219 3.24 6.60 14.58
C ALA A 219 3.19 6.64 16.11
N ARG A 220 3.30 7.82 16.74
CA ARG A 220 3.14 7.96 18.19
C ARG A 220 1.73 7.60 18.66
N ARG A 221 0.69 8.00 17.91
CA ARG A 221 -0.71 7.65 18.22
C ARG A 221 -0.97 6.14 18.15
N LEU A 222 -0.38 5.47 17.15
CA LEU A 222 -0.51 4.02 16.97
C LEU A 222 0.30 3.19 17.99
N ARG A 223 1.44 3.69 18.46
CA ARG A 223 2.38 2.95 19.33
C ARG A 223 1.93 2.77 20.79
N ALA A 224 0.87 3.43 21.27
CA ALA A 224 0.44 3.28 22.66
C ALA A 224 0.00 1.83 23.03
N ARG A 225 -0.02 0.91 22.05
CA ARG A 225 -0.19 -0.54 22.22
C ARG A 225 0.96 -1.26 22.96
N ALA A 226 2.20 -0.77 22.95
CA ALA A 226 3.36 -1.64 23.21
C ALA A 226 3.64 -1.98 24.70
N GLY A 227 3.01 -1.31 25.67
CA GLY A 227 3.34 -1.49 27.11
C GLY A 227 2.18 -1.64 28.08
N GLN A 228 0.93 -1.39 27.67
CA GLN A 228 -0.23 -1.38 28.59
C GLN A 228 -1.21 -2.50 28.26
N ARG A 229 -1.38 -3.46 29.19
CA ARG A 229 -2.26 -4.63 29.01
C ARG A 229 -3.75 -4.25 28.98
N SER A 230 -4.13 -3.17 29.66
CA SER A 230 -5.49 -2.61 29.74
C SER A 230 -5.43 -1.10 30.02
N GLY A 231 -6.49 -0.36 29.68
CA GLY A 231 -6.67 1.05 30.04
C GLY A 231 -7.00 2.01 28.88
N PRO A 232 -7.27 3.29 29.19
CA PRO A 232 -7.75 4.30 28.22
C PRO A 232 -6.80 4.55 27.05
N ALA A 233 -5.48 4.43 27.25
CA ALA A 233 -4.52 4.64 26.17
C ALA A 233 -4.55 3.52 25.12
N LYS A 234 -4.81 2.28 25.54
CA LYS A 234 -4.99 1.13 24.62
C LYS A 234 -6.25 1.31 23.77
N ALA A 235 -7.35 1.76 24.38
CA ALA A 235 -8.58 2.07 23.67
C ALA A 235 -8.36 3.16 22.61
N LYS A 236 -7.67 4.26 22.97
CA LYS A 236 -7.30 5.31 22.02
C LYS A 236 -6.39 4.79 20.89
N ALA A 237 -5.37 4.00 21.19
CA ALA A 237 -4.54 3.44 20.12
C ALA A 237 -5.34 2.51 19.19
N LEU A 238 -6.31 1.76 19.72
CA LEU A 238 -7.20 0.94 18.92
C LEU A 238 -8.11 1.78 18.03
N GLU A 239 -8.66 2.87 18.55
CA GLU A 239 -9.43 3.88 17.80
C GLU A 239 -8.63 4.42 16.61
N TRP A 240 -7.39 4.88 16.84
CA TRP A 240 -6.49 5.32 15.78
C TRP A 240 -6.14 4.19 14.78
N CYS A 241 -5.98 2.95 15.24
CA CYS A 241 -5.73 1.81 14.35
C CYS A 241 -6.93 1.51 13.44
N ASN A 242 -8.14 1.51 14.00
CA ASN A 242 -9.38 1.29 13.25
C ASN A 242 -9.55 2.40 12.23
N TRP A 243 -9.38 3.65 12.66
CA TRP A 243 -9.45 4.82 11.79
C TRP A 243 -8.46 4.78 10.62
N VAL A 244 -7.21 4.35 10.83
CA VAL A 244 -6.26 4.15 9.71
C VAL A 244 -6.75 3.03 8.79
N GLY A 245 -7.29 1.94 9.36
CA GLY A 245 -7.79 0.80 8.60
C GLY A 245 -9.02 1.09 7.74
N GLU A 246 -9.79 2.12 8.10
CA GLU A 246 -10.96 2.62 7.36
C GLU A 246 -10.59 3.50 6.16
N ARG A 247 -9.33 3.95 6.06
CA ARG A 247 -8.85 4.74 4.92
C ARG A 247 -8.71 3.85 3.70
N GLY A 248 -9.41 4.19 2.64
CA GLY A 248 -9.41 3.42 1.40
C GLY A 248 -8.34 3.84 0.40
N MET A 249 -7.77 5.03 0.55
CA MET A 249 -6.59 5.46 -0.20
C MET A 249 -5.50 5.97 0.74
N LEU A 250 -4.26 5.53 0.50
CA LEU A 250 -3.07 6.00 1.20
C LEU A 250 -2.11 6.62 0.18
N LEU A 251 -1.80 7.90 0.35
CA LEU A 251 -0.82 8.61 -0.46
C LEU A 251 0.39 8.93 0.42
N LEU A 252 1.57 8.42 0.06
CA LEU A 252 2.80 8.64 0.82
C LEU A 252 3.76 9.49 0.00
N ASP A 253 4.03 10.70 0.48
CA ASP A 253 5.08 11.52 -0.09
C ASP A 253 6.48 11.01 0.33
N GLU A 254 7.45 11.11 -0.57
CA GLU A 254 8.83 10.65 -0.35
C GLU A 254 8.93 9.19 0.18
N ALA A 255 8.20 8.27 -0.45
CA ALA A 255 8.07 6.88 -0.01
C ALA A 255 9.39 6.11 0.20
N ASP A 256 10.52 6.59 -0.34
CA ASP A 256 11.83 6.00 -0.09
C ASP A 256 12.34 6.26 1.33
N LYS A 257 12.04 7.43 1.92
CA LYS A 257 12.45 7.78 3.29
C LYS A 257 11.80 6.85 4.33
N ALA A 258 10.65 6.27 4.00
CA ALA A 258 9.97 5.32 4.88
C ALA A 258 10.80 4.05 5.16
N LYS A 259 11.72 3.66 4.27
CA LYS A 259 12.58 2.47 4.45
C LYS A 259 13.72 2.71 5.45
N GLU A 260 14.30 3.90 5.46
CA GLU A 260 15.51 4.20 6.22
C GLU A 260 15.27 4.19 7.74
N ARG A 261 14.07 4.56 8.20
CA ARG A 261 13.73 4.60 9.62
C ARG A 261 13.49 3.25 10.28
N ILE A 262 13.31 2.18 9.50
CA ILE A 262 13.22 0.81 10.03
C ILE A 262 14.62 0.32 10.47
N GLN A 263 15.69 0.87 9.88
CA GLN A 263 17.05 0.34 10.02
C GLN A 263 17.88 0.99 11.13
N LYS A 264 17.47 2.12 11.71
CA LYS A 264 18.18 2.71 12.85
C LYS A 264 17.58 2.21 14.16
N PRO A 265 18.12 1.15 14.80
CA PRO A 265 17.89 0.99 16.22
C PRO A 265 18.41 2.25 16.87
N THR A 266 17.51 3.03 17.47
CA THR A 266 17.90 4.08 18.40
C THR A 266 18.86 3.44 19.39
N GLY A 267 20.13 3.81 19.30
CA GLY A 267 21.16 3.33 20.20
C GLY A 267 20.60 3.48 21.61
N ILE A 268 20.44 2.36 22.29
CA ILE A 268 20.32 2.36 23.74
C ILE A 268 21.63 3.02 24.17
N GLY A 269 21.55 4.27 24.64
CA GLY A 269 22.66 4.93 25.29
C GLY A 269 23.10 4.02 26.42
N ALA A 270 24.23 3.36 26.23
CA ALA A 270 24.95 2.74 27.32
C ALA A 270 25.49 3.89 28.17
N SER A 271 24.74 4.27 29.20
CA SER A 271 25.27 5.01 30.32
C SER A 271 26.21 4.05 31.08
N GLY A 272 27.50 4.19 30.79
CA GLY A 272 28.57 3.81 31.72
C GLY A 272 28.84 4.94 32.69
#